data_AF-A0A653CM07-F1
#
_entry.id   AF-A0A653CM07-F1
#
_cell.length_a   1.000
_cell.length_b   1.000
_cell.length_c   1.000
_cell.angle_alpha   90.00
_cell.angle_beta   90.00
_cell.angle_gamma   90.00
#
_symmetry.space_group_name_H-M   'P 1'
#
loop_
_entity.id
_entity.type
_entity.pdbx_description
1 polymer ?
#
loop_
_entity_poly.entity_id
_entity_poly.type
_entity_poly.pdbx_seq_one_letter_code
_entity_poly.pdbx_strand_id
1 'polypeptide(L)'
;IPAHERLTATLRFLATGRSYEDLKFSTIVSPQALSYMIPETCEAIWKVLRKDFMKFPRLEQDWRNISRSFGERWNFPHCLGAIDGKHVRIIPPSHSGSHYY
;
A
#
# COMPACT_ATOMS: atom_id res chain seq x y z
N ILE A 1 -16.00 -18.71 -2.65
CA ILE A 1 -15.92 -17.49 -1.82
C ILE A 1 -16.63 -16.35 -2.56
N PRO A 2 -17.78 -15.88 -2.07
CA PRO A 2 -18.54 -14.76 -2.64
C PRO A 2 -17.73 -13.46 -2.79
N ALA A 3 -18.17 -12.56 -3.67
CA ALA A 3 -17.46 -11.31 -3.97
C ALA A 3 -17.27 -10.42 -2.73
N HIS A 4 -18.28 -10.32 -1.86
CA HIS A 4 -18.21 -9.48 -0.65
C HIS A 4 -17.19 -10.02 0.38
N GLU A 5 -17.07 -11.34 0.53
CA GLU A 5 -16.06 -11.97 1.40
C GLU A 5 -14.65 -11.74 0.86
N ARG A 6 -14.46 -11.89 -0.46
CA ARG A 6 -13.17 -11.59 -1.12
C ARG A 6 -12.75 -10.15 -0.88
N LEU A 7 -13.68 -9.21 -1.10
CA LEU A 7 -13.45 -7.79 -0.83
C LEU A 7 -13.08 -7.53 0.63
N THR A 8 -13.83 -8.12 1.57
CA THR A 8 -13.57 -7.96 3.02
C THR A 8 -12.19 -8.48 3.40
N ALA A 9 -11.81 -9.67 2.93
CA ALA A 9 -10.48 -10.25 3.18
C ALA A 9 -9.36 -9.37 2.60
N THR A 10 -9.51 -8.88 1.38
CA THR A 10 -8.55 -7.97 0.74
C THR A 10 -8.40 -6.66 1.50
N LEU A 11 -9.50 -6.01 1.89
CA LEU A 11 -9.44 -4.78 2.67
C LEU A 11 -8.75 -5.00 4.02
N ARG A 12 -9.03 -6.12 4.68
CA ARG A 12 -8.37 -6.47 5.95
C ARG A 12 -6.88 -6.73 5.79
N PHE A 13 -6.47 -7.38 4.69
CA PHE A 13 -5.07 -7.55 4.35
C PHE A 13 -4.38 -6.19 4.14
N LEU A 14 -4.95 -5.32 3.31
CA LEU A 14 -4.39 -4.00 2.99
C LEU A 14 -4.30 -3.09 4.22
N ALA A 15 -5.30 -3.12 5.11
CA ALA A 15 -5.33 -2.28 6.30
C ALA A 15 -4.33 -2.73 7.40
N THR A 16 -3.98 -4.01 7.46
CA THR A 16 -3.20 -4.57 8.57
C THR A 16 -1.79 -5.03 8.19
N GLY A 17 -1.53 -5.31 6.91
CA GLY A 17 -0.25 -5.85 6.44
C GLY A 17 0.08 -7.24 7.00
N ARG A 18 -0.90 -7.96 7.56
CA ARG A 18 -0.73 -9.31 8.13
C ARG A 18 -0.40 -10.34 7.05
N SER A 19 0.30 -11.40 7.44
CA SER A 19 0.55 -12.53 6.55
C SER A 19 -0.74 -13.29 6.21
N TYR A 20 -0.75 -14.08 5.13
CA TYR A 20 -1.91 -14.90 4.78
C TYR A 20 -2.20 -15.99 5.82
N GLU A 21 -1.16 -16.53 6.46
CA GLU A 21 -1.30 -17.48 7.58
C GLU A 21 -2.05 -16.86 8.76
N ASP A 22 -1.69 -15.62 9.12
CA ASP A 22 -2.36 -14.88 10.18
C ASP A 22 -3.81 -14.52 9.81
N LEU A 23 -4.02 -14.14 8.56
CA LEU A 23 -5.31 -13.65 8.06
C LEU A 23 -6.36 -14.75 8.00
N LYS A 24 -5.94 -16.01 7.73
CA LYS A 24 -6.77 -17.23 7.72
C LYS A 24 -7.72 -17.32 8.91
N PHE A 25 -7.24 -17.01 10.12
CA PHE A 25 -8.06 -17.13 11.33
C PHE A 25 -9.20 -16.11 11.38
N SER A 26 -9.00 -14.92 10.79
CA SER A 26 -10.02 -13.87 10.78
C SER A 26 -10.98 -13.94 9.60
N THR A 27 -10.56 -14.58 8.50
CA THR A 27 -11.37 -14.72 7.28
C THR A 27 -11.98 -16.10 7.14
N ILE A 28 -11.49 -17.10 7.88
CA ILE A 28 -11.85 -18.52 7.74
C ILE A 28 -11.58 -19.02 6.31
N VAL A 29 -10.52 -18.50 5.68
CA VAL A 29 -10.10 -18.87 4.31
C VAL A 29 -8.66 -19.36 4.33
N SER A 30 -8.37 -20.44 3.60
CA SER A 30 -7.01 -20.98 3.54
C SER A 30 -6.00 -19.97 2.96
N PRO A 31 -4.73 -19.99 3.40
CA PRO A 31 -3.68 -19.12 2.85
C PRO A 31 -3.51 -19.26 1.33
N GLN A 32 -3.71 -20.47 0.79
CA GLN A 32 -3.69 -20.74 -0.64
C GLN A 32 -4.82 -20.02 -1.37
N ALA A 33 -6.05 -20.08 -0.86
CA ALA A 33 -7.16 -19.35 -1.48
C ALA A 33 -6.96 -17.83 -1.35
N LEU A 34 -6.45 -17.36 -0.19
CA LEU A 34 -6.08 -15.96 0.04
C LEU A 34 -5.05 -15.46 -0.98
N SER A 35 -4.02 -16.26 -1.28
CA SER A 35 -2.94 -15.88 -2.20
C SER A 35 -3.40 -15.66 -3.64
N TYR A 36 -4.49 -16.32 -4.06
CA TYR A 36 -5.10 -16.07 -5.36
C TYR A 36 -6.12 -14.93 -5.31
N MET A 37 -7.02 -14.95 -4.33
CA MET A 37 -8.14 -14.01 -4.34
C MET A 37 -7.77 -12.57 -3.99
N ILE A 38 -6.76 -12.36 -3.14
CA ILE A 38 -6.35 -11.02 -2.73
C ILE A 38 -5.78 -10.23 -3.92
N PRO A 39 -4.78 -10.74 -4.67
CA PRO A 39 -4.27 -10.05 -5.87
C PRO A 39 -5.34 -9.79 -6.93
N GLU A 40 -6.22 -10.78 -7.21
CA GLU A 40 -7.32 -10.60 -8.17
C GLU A 40 -8.27 -9.47 -7.77
N THR A 41 -8.57 -9.37 -6.47
CA THR A 41 -9.43 -8.32 -5.94
C THR A 41 -8.73 -6.97 -5.97
N CYS A 42 -7.43 -6.91 -5.66
CA CYS A 42 -6.62 -5.69 -5.80
C CYS A 42 -6.61 -5.18 -7.26
N GLU A 43 -6.47 -6.08 -8.24
CA GLU A 43 -6.52 -5.72 -9.66
C GLU A 43 -7.90 -5.18 -10.06
N ALA A 44 -8.98 -5.78 -9.57
CA ALA A 44 -10.33 -5.28 -9.81
C ALA A 44 -10.53 -3.88 -9.22
N ILE A 45 -10.10 -3.66 -7.97
CA ILE A 45 -10.13 -2.34 -7.31
C ILE A 45 -9.34 -1.32 -8.12
N TRP A 46 -8.11 -1.67 -8.55
CA TRP A 46 -7.26 -0.81 -9.36
C TRP A 46 -7.92 -0.42 -10.67
N LYS A 47 -8.45 -1.39 -11.42
CA LYS A 47 -9.09 -1.14 -12.72
C LYS A 47 -10.24 -0.14 -12.64
N VAL A 48 -11.05 -0.22 -11.57
CA VAL A 48 -12.22 0.63 -11.38
C VAL A 48 -11.84 1.99 -10.79
N LEU A 49 -11.04 2.03 -9.72
CA LEU A 49 -10.85 3.24 -8.93
C LEU A 49 -9.67 4.12 -9.37
N ARG A 50 -8.69 3.59 -10.13
CA ARG A 50 -7.46 4.34 -10.46
C ARG A 50 -7.72 5.68 -11.14
N LYS A 51 -8.76 5.77 -11.98
CA LYS A 51 -9.06 7.00 -12.73
C LYS A 51 -9.54 8.14 -11.82
N ASP A 52 -10.28 7.79 -10.78
CA ASP A 52 -10.90 8.77 -9.89
C ASP A 52 -9.97 9.16 -8.73
N PHE A 53 -9.20 8.21 -8.20
CA PHE A 53 -8.42 8.39 -6.98
C PHE A 53 -6.91 8.49 -7.19
N MET A 54 -6.36 8.01 -8.32
CA MET A 54 -4.91 8.06 -8.62
C MET A 54 -4.62 9.04 -9.77
N LYS A 55 -5.01 10.31 -9.56
CA LYS A 55 -4.75 11.39 -10.52
C LYS A 55 -3.29 11.85 -10.38
N PHE A 56 -2.55 11.79 -11.48
CA PHE A 56 -1.23 12.38 -11.58
C PHE A 56 -1.27 13.76 -12.25
N PRO A 57 -0.37 14.67 -11.85
CA PRO A 57 -0.18 15.95 -12.54
C PRO A 57 0.09 15.70 -14.03
N ARG A 58 -0.57 16.44 -14.92
CA ARG A 58 -0.47 16.22 -16.37
C ARG A 58 0.25 17.35 -17.08
N LEU A 59 0.09 18.57 -16.58
CA LEU A 59 0.65 19.77 -17.16
C LEU A 59 1.84 20.24 -16.35
N GLU A 60 2.77 20.93 -16.99
CA GLU A 60 3.91 21.56 -16.32
C GLU A 60 3.45 22.48 -15.16
N GLN A 61 2.33 23.18 -15.34
CA GLN A 61 1.79 24.06 -14.32
C GLN A 61 1.36 23.30 -13.05
N ASP A 62 0.83 22.09 -13.19
CA ASP A 62 0.45 21.26 -12.04
C ASP A 62 1.69 20.91 -11.20
N TRP A 63 2.78 20.53 -11.86
CA TRP A 63 4.07 20.26 -11.23
C TRP A 63 4.67 21.50 -10.55
N ARG A 64 4.60 22.66 -11.22
CA ARG A 64 5.04 23.95 -10.64
C ARG A 64 4.23 24.30 -9.39
N ASN A 65 2.92 24.06 -9.40
CA ASN A 65 2.04 24.29 -8.25
C ASN A 65 2.40 23.38 -7.07
N ILE A 66 2.72 22.11 -7.33
CA ILE A 66 3.17 21.16 -6.30
C ILE A 66 4.52 21.63 -5.72
N SER A 67 5.51 21.91 -6.57
CA SER A 67 6.82 22.42 -6.14
C SER A 67 6.71 23.68 -5.29
N ARG A 68 5.83 24.61 -5.66
CA ARG A 68 5.59 25.82 -4.87
C ARG A 68 5.01 25.48 -3.51
N SER A 69 3.98 24.62 -3.48
CA SER A 69 3.33 24.21 -2.24
C SER A 69 4.31 23.53 -1.27
N PHE A 70 5.22 22.71 -1.80
CA PHE A 70 6.26 22.09 -0.97
C PHE A 70 7.29 23.10 -0.45
N GLY A 71 7.72 24.03 -1.31
CA GLY A 71 8.60 25.13 -0.92
C GLY A 71 8.01 26.01 0.18
N GLU A 72 6.75 26.40 0.05
CA GLU A 72 6.07 27.29 1.03
C GLU A 72 5.83 26.62 2.38
N ARG A 73 5.49 25.32 2.40
CA ARG A 73 5.13 24.62 3.64
C ARG A 73 6.33 24.02 4.39
N TRP A 74 7.33 23.54 3.65
CA TRP A 74 8.44 22.76 4.22
C TRP A 74 9.82 23.30 3.83
N ASN A 75 9.91 24.45 3.17
CA ASN A 75 11.16 24.97 2.60
C ASN A 75 11.88 23.93 1.74
N PHE A 76 11.10 23.13 1.00
CA PHE A 76 11.62 22.07 0.14
C PHE A 76 11.37 22.40 -1.33
N PRO A 77 12.21 23.27 -1.93
CA PRO A 77 12.03 23.72 -3.30
C PRO A 77 12.22 22.57 -4.28
N HIS A 78 11.61 22.68 -5.47
CA HIS A 78 11.68 21.68 -6.54
C HIS A 78 11.13 20.28 -6.20
N CYS A 79 10.45 20.12 -5.07
CA CYS A 79 9.78 18.86 -4.72
C CYS A 79 8.51 18.67 -5.55
N LEU A 80 8.48 17.63 -6.38
CA LEU A 80 7.37 17.34 -7.27
C LEU A 80 6.31 16.41 -6.65
N GLY A 81 6.54 15.96 -5.42
CA GLY A 81 5.65 15.06 -4.70
C GLY A 81 6.40 14.27 -3.64
N ALA A 82 5.65 13.61 -2.78
CA ALA A 82 6.18 12.69 -1.79
C ALA A 82 5.53 11.33 -2.00
N ILE A 83 6.33 10.28 -1.88
CA ILE A 83 5.85 8.90 -1.79
C ILE A 83 5.98 8.51 -0.33
N ASP A 84 4.86 8.16 0.30
CA ASP A 84 4.90 7.63 1.66
C ASP A 84 5.65 6.28 1.68
N GLY A 85 6.51 6.12 2.67
CA GLY A 85 7.46 5.02 2.72
C GLY A 85 6.76 3.68 2.95
N LYS A 86 7.23 2.64 2.25
CA LYS A 86 6.91 1.25 2.62
C LYS A 86 7.74 0.88 3.85
N HIS A 87 7.12 0.28 4.87
CA HIS A 87 7.85 -0.34 5.97
C HIS A 87 8.65 -1.54 5.44
N VAL A 88 9.94 -1.34 5.17
CA VAL A 88 10.84 -2.42 4.75
C VAL A 88 11.34 -3.10 6.02
N ARG A 89 10.93 -4.36 6.23
CA ARG A 89 11.46 -5.17 7.33
C ARG A 89 12.94 -5.44 7.07
N ILE A 90 13.81 -4.82 7.86
CA ILE A 90 15.24 -5.12 7.85
C ILE A 90 15.44 -6.41 8.63
N ILE A 91 15.86 -7.47 7.94
CA ILE A 91 16.25 -8.73 8.58
C ILE A 91 17.71 -8.55 9.01
N PRO A 92 18.03 -8.65 10.30
CA PRO A 92 19.41 -8.51 10.75
C PRO A 92 20.23 -9.71 10.24
N PRO A 93 21.54 -9.54 9.96
CA PRO A 93 22.41 -10.64 9.55
C PRO A 93 22.41 -11.78 10.58
N SER A 94 22.68 -13.01 10.14
CA SER A 94 22.83 -14.14 11.05
C SER A 94 23.89 -13.84 12.11
N HIS A 95 23.62 -14.25 13.36
CA HIS A 95 24.51 -14.05 14.52
C HIS A 95 24.75 -12.60 14.97
N SER A 96 23.94 -11.64 14.54
CA SER A 96 24.08 -10.22 14.93
C SER A 96 23.66 -9.88 16.38
N GLY A 97 23.12 -10.85 17.12
CA GLY A 97 22.65 -10.66 18.50
C GLY A 97 21.43 -9.74 18.61
N SER A 98 20.69 -9.86 19.71
CA SER A 98 19.53 -9.00 20.03
C SER A 98 19.97 -7.91 21.01
N HIS A 99 20.72 -6.92 20.54
CA HIS A 99 21.19 -5.86 21.45
C HIS A 99 20.11 -4.86 21.86
N TYR A 100 18.96 -4.82 21.18
CA TYR A 100 17.83 -3.96 21.56
C TYR A 100 16.51 -4.65 21.16
N TYR A 101 15.65 -4.86 22.15
CA TYR A 101 14.23 -5.19 21.98
C TYR A 101 13.41 -3.91 21.97
#